data_AF-A0A875SAF8-F1
#
_entry.id   AF-A0A875SAF8-F1
#
_cell.length_a   1.000
_cell.length_b   1.000
_cell.length_c   1.000
_cell.angle_alpha   90.00
_cell.angle_beta   90.00
_cell.angle_gamma   90.00
#
_symmetry.space_group_name_H-M   'P 1'
#
loop_
_entity.id
_entity.type
_entity.pdbx_description
1 polymer ?
#
loop_
_entity_poly.entity_id
_entity_poly.type
_entity_poly.pdbx_seq_one_letter_code
_entity_poly.pdbx_strand_id
1 'polypeptide(L)'
;MNPEKRHLSTAYPVDMMKRRRKSNENQSYSSESLKINSKIESTLRKSENDAVKGPLDPVFGQHRAFPISINTETIDLDKSPSNVMEYLAQVRLEAEKDGIKEDDGFYYKPVDLKDVVNAPENPLEGLLSAYKQKRTSYEQYRSHLTEINAISLPDTHKEWKYFIFNNKPTFDFVAQIVEENEDIKLVVYFTKWLNTDVDANFEEWLFMVLEALDQFQSASNISVLRGLCKKAKKQLANQLDARNSLIMNRILTIVGCFYGQRDLIEKKIFTK
;
A
#
# COMPACT_ATOMS: atom_id res chain seq x y z
N MET A 1 78.57 56.88 21.87
CA MET A 1 77.20 56.84 22.42
C MET A 1 76.31 56.16 21.41
N ASN A 2 75.66 55.06 21.82
CA ASN A 2 74.59 54.32 21.15
C ASN A 2 74.51 54.39 19.60
N PRO A 3 75.13 53.44 18.88
CA PRO A 3 74.89 53.22 17.45
C PRO A 3 74.35 51.80 17.22
N GLU A 4 73.53 51.51 16.20
CA GLU A 4 73.95 50.99 14.89
C GLU A 4 72.66 50.44 14.22
N LYS A 5 72.32 50.87 12.99
CA LYS A 5 72.56 50.17 11.70
C LYS A 5 71.69 48.89 11.57
N ARG A 6 71.09 48.49 10.43
CA ARG A 6 71.40 48.61 8.99
C ARG A 6 70.29 47.79 8.27
N HIS A 7 69.76 48.21 7.11
CA HIS A 7 70.14 47.71 5.76
C HIS A 7 69.93 46.18 5.57
N LEU A 8 69.47 45.61 4.45
CA LEU A 8 69.42 45.92 3.01
C LEU A 8 68.49 44.83 2.39
N SER A 9 67.74 45.09 1.30
CA SER A 9 68.11 44.72 -0.09
C SER A 9 68.55 43.26 -0.23
N THR A 10 67.92 42.41 -1.04
CA THR A 10 68.06 42.34 -2.51
C THR A 10 67.15 41.20 -3.02
N ALA A 11 66.34 41.39 -4.05
CA ALA A 11 66.55 40.96 -5.44
C ALA A 11 65.48 39.94 -5.90
N TYR A 12 64.65 40.37 -6.87
CA TYR A 12 64.07 39.49 -7.90
C TYR A 12 65.22 38.96 -8.78
N PRO A 13 65.18 37.74 -9.38
CA PRO A 13 64.37 37.55 -10.60
C PRO A 13 63.96 36.09 -11.00
N VAL A 14 62.98 36.02 -11.91
CA VAL A 14 62.92 35.16 -13.12
C VAL A 14 62.91 33.63 -12.97
N ASP A 15 61.73 33.07 -13.28
CA ASP A 15 61.49 32.12 -14.37
C ASP A 15 62.55 31.01 -14.63
N MET A 16 62.18 29.76 -14.34
CA MET A 16 62.57 28.65 -15.21
C MET A 16 61.65 27.44 -15.01
N MET A 17 60.73 27.27 -15.95
CA MET A 17 60.13 25.98 -16.28
C MET A 17 61.23 24.93 -16.55
N LYS A 18 61.21 23.81 -15.81
CA LYS A 18 61.63 22.53 -16.37
C LYS A 18 60.62 21.43 -16.02
N ARG A 19 59.87 21.08 -17.06
CA ARG A 19 59.07 19.87 -17.24
C ARG A 19 59.79 18.64 -16.66
N ARG A 20 59.11 17.89 -15.80
CA ARG A 20 59.26 16.44 -15.72
C ARG A 20 57.87 15.81 -15.76
N ARG A 21 57.68 14.95 -16.76
CA ARG A 21 56.45 14.24 -17.12
C ARG A 21 56.30 12.96 -16.30
N LYS A 22 55.03 12.62 -16.05
CA LYS A 22 54.42 11.32 -15.67
C LYS A 22 54.73 10.86 -14.23
N SER A 23 53.75 10.45 -13.43
CA SER A 23 52.67 9.50 -13.74
C SER A 23 51.35 9.80 -13.02
N ASN A 24 50.24 9.47 -13.70
CA ASN A 24 48.92 9.24 -13.14
C ASN A 24 49.00 8.22 -11.99
N GLU A 25 48.42 8.54 -10.84
CA GLU A 25 47.51 7.63 -10.15
C GLU A 25 46.21 8.38 -9.89
N ASN A 26 45.21 8.07 -10.72
CA ASN A 26 43.82 8.37 -10.45
C ASN A 26 43.41 7.57 -9.22
N GLN A 27 43.43 8.16 -8.03
CA GLN A 27 42.51 7.71 -6.99
C GLN A 27 41.14 8.29 -7.32
N SER A 28 40.37 7.46 -8.02
CA SER A 28 38.94 7.62 -8.23
C SER A 28 38.27 7.74 -6.86
N TYR A 29 38.00 8.96 -6.41
CA TYR A 29 37.09 9.18 -5.31
C TYR A 29 35.73 8.64 -5.74
N SER A 30 35.35 7.51 -5.16
CA SER A 30 34.02 6.92 -5.36
C SER A 30 32.97 7.98 -5.07
N SER A 31 31.97 8.08 -5.94
CA SER A 31 30.79 8.94 -5.77
C SER A 31 30.08 8.77 -4.42
N GLU A 32 30.33 7.67 -3.70
CA GLU A 32 29.86 7.36 -2.35
C GLU A 32 30.51 8.27 -1.28
N SER A 33 31.81 8.52 -1.39
CA SER A 33 32.56 9.32 -0.40
C SER A 33 32.16 10.80 -0.40
N LEU A 34 31.78 11.34 -1.56
CA LEU A 34 31.20 12.68 -1.70
C LEU A 34 29.75 12.76 -1.16
N LYS A 35 29.00 11.66 -1.21
CA LYS A 35 27.64 11.56 -0.62
C LYS A 35 27.68 11.50 0.90
N ILE A 36 28.74 10.95 1.49
CA ILE A 36 28.89 10.85 2.95
C ILE A 36 29.11 12.23 3.57
N ASN A 37 30.00 13.05 3.00
CA ASN A 37 30.30 14.39 3.55
C ASN A 37 29.12 15.36 3.45
N SER A 38 28.33 15.29 2.38
CA SER A 38 27.09 16.08 2.24
C SER A 38 25.97 15.64 3.20
N LYS A 39 25.97 14.37 3.62
CA LYS A 39 25.02 13.83 4.60
C LYS A 39 25.38 14.22 6.04
N ILE A 40 26.68 14.40 6.33
CA ILE A 40 27.18 14.90 7.62
C ILE A 40 26.84 16.38 7.80
N GLU A 41 27.00 17.22 6.78
CA GLU A 41 26.66 18.64 6.88
C GLU A 41 25.15 18.91 6.99
N SER A 42 24.32 18.08 6.33
CA SER A 42 22.86 18.21 6.41
C SER A 42 22.26 17.71 7.72
N THR A 43 22.92 16.79 8.42
CA THR A 43 22.51 16.35 9.77
C THR A 43 22.90 17.37 10.84
N LEU A 44 24.04 18.04 10.71
CA LEU A 44 24.46 19.14 11.60
C LEU A 44 23.53 20.37 11.54
N ARG A 45 22.94 20.67 10.39
CA ARG A 45 22.01 21.83 10.24
C ARG A 45 20.57 21.54 10.68
N LYS A 46 20.19 20.28 10.84
CA LYS A 46 18.81 19.88 11.20
C LYS A 46 18.58 19.71 12.70
N SER A 47 19.65 19.71 13.50
CA SER A 47 19.60 19.46 14.95
C SER A 47 19.22 20.68 15.81
N GLU A 48 18.97 21.85 15.23
CA GLU A 48 18.55 23.04 16.02
C GLU A 48 17.11 22.94 16.54
N ASN A 49 16.25 22.07 15.98
CA ASN A 49 14.84 21.98 16.35
C ASN A 49 14.45 20.79 17.24
N ASP A 50 15.38 19.88 17.54
CA ASP A 50 15.12 18.66 18.35
C ASP A 50 16.25 18.45 19.38
N ALA A 51 16.39 19.39 20.31
CA ALA A 51 17.46 19.42 21.33
C ALA A 51 17.51 18.20 22.28
N VAL A 52 16.54 17.28 22.18
CA VAL A 52 16.41 16.09 23.05
C VAL A 52 17.07 14.85 22.43
N LYS A 53 17.37 14.85 21.12
CA LYS A 53 17.94 13.69 20.41
C LYS A 53 19.34 14.05 19.90
N GLY A 54 20.36 13.40 20.45
CA GLY A 54 21.74 13.52 19.97
C GLY A 54 21.89 13.11 18.50
N PRO A 55 23.06 13.33 17.87
CA PRO A 55 23.25 13.00 16.46
C PRO A 55 23.02 11.51 16.17
N LEU A 56 22.47 11.21 14.98
CA LEU A 56 22.26 9.84 14.52
C LEU A 56 23.61 9.16 14.29
N ASP A 57 23.75 7.90 14.73
CA ASP A 57 24.96 7.13 14.51
C ASP A 57 25.09 6.70 13.04
N PRO A 58 26.20 7.02 12.34
CA PRO A 58 26.34 6.72 10.92
C PRO A 58 26.48 5.22 10.61
N VAL A 59 26.91 4.40 11.59
CA VAL A 59 27.11 2.95 11.42
C VAL A 59 25.81 2.19 11.69
N PHE A 60 25.10 2.53 12.77
CA PHE A 60 23.91 1.79 13.22
C PHE A 60 22.57 2.45 12.87
N GLY A 61 22.57 3.70 12.38
CA GLY A 61 21.36 4.42 11.99
C GLY A 61 20.40 4.75 13.15
N GLN A 62 20.87 4.65 14.39
CA GLN A 62 20.11 4.91 15.61
C GLN A 62 20.74 6.04 16.44
N HIS A 63 19.96 6.68 17.29
CA HIS A 63 20.49 7.67 18.24
C HIS A 63 21.25 6.95 19.36
N ARG A 64 22.37 7.53 19.80
CA ARG A 64 23.14 6.99 20.92
C ARG A 64 22.34 7.11 22.22
N ALA A 65 22.31 6.03 22.99
CA ALA A 65 21.70 6.02 24.33
C ALA A 65 22.51 6.84 25.35
N PHE A 66 23.82 6.96 25.14
CA PHE A 66 24.72 7.70 26.03
C PHE A 66 25.27 8.96 25.33
N PRO A 67 25.29 10.12 26.02
CA PRO A 67 25.80 11.38 25.49
C PRO A 67 27.33 11.42 25.57
N ILE A 68 28.02 10.47 24.93
CA ILE A 68 29.47 10.34 25.04
C ILE A 68 30.13 10.09 23.66
N SER A 69 31.14 10.90 23.36
CA SER A 69 32.04 10.71 22.22
C SER A 69 33.08 9.65 22.57
N ILE A 70 32.81 8.41 22.15
CA ILE A 70 33.71 7.28 22.36
C ILE A 70 34.79 7.29 21.28
N ASN A 71 36.05 7.52 21.66
CA ASN A 71 37.20 7.42 20.76
C ASN A 71 37.61 5.94 20.64
N THR A 72 37.42 5.35 19.47
CA THR A 72 37.68 3.91 19.22
C THR A 72 39.07 3.61 18.66
N GLU A 73 39.87 4.63 18.32
CA GLU A 73 41.14 4.51 17.58
C GLU A 73 42.31 3.92 18.40
N THR A 74 42.20 3.87 19.73
CA THR A 74 43.31 3.50 20.63
C THR A 74 43.00 2.27 21.49
N ILE A 75 41.91 1.55 21.17
CA ILE A 75 41.34 0.55 22.07
C ILE A 75 41.76 -0.84 21.63
N ASP A 76 42.42 -1.53 22.56
CA ASP A 76 42.83 -2.91 22.41
C ASP A 76 41.66 -3.83 22.78
N LEU A 77 41.24 -4.67 21.85
CA LEU A 77 40.12 -5.61 22.03
C LEU A 77 40.49 -6.81 22.91
N ASP A 78 41.80 -7.12 23.05
CA ASP A 78 42.27 -8.30 23.77
C ASP A 78 42.53 -8.03 25.25
N LYS A 79 42.43 -6.77 25.68
CA LYS A 79 42.65 -6.34 27.07
C LYS A 79 41.33 -6.17 27.81
N SER A 80 41.25 -6.62 29.06
CA SER A 80 40.08 -6.32 29.90
C SER A 80 39.95 -4.81 30.12
N PRO A 81 38.76 -4.23 29.91
CA PRO A 81 38.57 -2.79 29.99
C PRO A 81 38.71 -2.33 31.44
N SER A 82 39.49 -1.27 31.63
CA SER A 82 39.79 -0.69 32.94
C SER A 82 38.70 0.28 33.42
N ASN A 83 37.90 0.80 32.49
CA ASN A 83 36.82 1.73 32.79
C ASN A 83 35.59 1.48 31.89
N VAL A 84 34.45 2.06 32.27
CA VAL A 84 33.17 1.93 31.56
C VAL A 84 33.27 2.45 30.12
N MET A 85 34.11 3.46 29.88
CA MET A 85 34.28 4.06 28.55
C MET A 85 34.98 3.12 27.56
N GLU A 86 36.02 2.45 28.03
CA GLU A 86 36.78 1.44 27.29
C GLU A 86 35.91 0.21 27.03
N TYR A 87 35.10 -0.21 28.00
CA TYR A 87 34.12 -1.28 27.83
C TYR A 87 33.09 -0.95 26.74
N LEU A 88 32.44 0.22 26.82
CA LEU A 88 31.44 0.62 25.82
C LEU A 88 32.02 0.75 24.41
N ALA A 89 33.30 1.10 24.31
CA ALA A 89 34.00 1.18 23.05
C ALA A 89 34.38 -0.18 22.48
N GLN A 90 34.82 -1.12 23.32
CA GLN A 90 35.04 -2.51 22.93
C GLN A 90 33.75 -3.15 22.44
N VAL A 91 32.64 -2.99 23.18
CA VAL A 91 31.31 -3.47 22.77
C VAL A 91 30.88 -2.88 21.42
N ARG A 92 31.19 -1.60 21.17
CA ARG A 92 30.89 -0.96 19.89
C ARG A 92 31.71 -1.57 18.74
N LEU A 93 33.01 -1.78 18.95
CA LEU A 93 33.89 -2.39 17.97
C LEU A 93 33.53 -3.87 17.71
N GLU A 94 33.08 -4.57 18.74
CA GLU A 94 32.55 -5.94 18.64
C GLU A 94 31.27 -5.96 17.80
N ALA A 95 30.30 -5.09 18.09
CA ALA A 95 29.06 -4.98 17.32
C ALA A 95 29.25 -4.51 15.86
N GLU A 96 30.31 -3.74 15.58
CA GLU A 96 30.69 -3.38 14.21
C GLU A 96 31.33 -4.55 13.45
N LYS A 97 32.08 -5.41 14.15
CA LYS A 97 32.66 -6.65 13.58
C LYS A 97 31.63 -7.76 13.40
N ASP A 98 30.70 -7.90 14.33
CA ASP A 98 29.51 -8.75 14.21
C ASP A 98 28.49 -8.07 13.29
N GLY A 99 28.89 -7.87 12.03
CA GLY A 99 27.97 -7.51 10.96
C GLY A 99 26.80 -8.49 10.91
N ILE A 100 25.68 -8.02 10.36
CA ILE A 100 24.45 -8.80 10.19
C ILE A 100 24.81 -10.18 9.64
N LYS A 101 24.80 -11.21 10.49
CA LYS A 101 24.70 -12.58 10.01
C LYS A 101 23.36 -12.61 9.28
N GLU A 102 23.35 -13.04 8.03
CA GLU A 102 22.13 -13.44 7.33
C GLU A 102 21.54 -14.66 8.04
N ASP A 103 21.20 -14.50 9.32
CA ASP A 103 20.39 -15.44 10.06
C ASP A 103 18.98 -15.25 9.53
N ASP A 104 18.29 -16.37 9.33
CA ASP A 104 16.96 -16.50 8.71
C ASP A 104 15.90 -15.73 9.51
N GLY A 105 15.98 -14.41 9.46
CA GLY A 105 15.06 -13.51 10.12
C GLY A 105 13.66 -13.81 9.65
N PHE A 106 12.70 -13.65 10.54
CA PHE A 106 11.28 -13.77 10.24
C PHE A 106 10.81 -12.57 9.39
N TYR A 107 11.34 -12.43 8.17
CA TYR A 107 10.89 -11.42 7.22
C TYR A 107 9.73 -11.99 6.41
N TYR A 108 8.65 -11.21 6.34
CA TYR A 108 7.55 -11.48 5.43
C TYR A 108 8.11 -11.47 4.00
N LYS A 109 8.19 -12.63 3.34
CA LYS A 109 8.38 -12.70 1.89
C LYS A 109 7.02 -12.38 1.24
N PRO A 110 6.84 -11.21 0.62
CA PRO A 110 5.66 -10.99 -0.20
C PRO A 110 5.65 -12.03 -1.31
N VAL A 111 4.50 -12.65 -1.54
CA VAL A 111 4.30 -13.67 -2.59
C VAL A 111 4.76 -13.07 -3.92
N ASP A 112 5.67 -13.76 -4.62
CA ASP A 112 6.13 -13.36 -5.94
C ASP A 112 4.93 -13.34 -6.92
N LEU A 113 4.58 -12.15 -7.39
CA LEU A 113 3.45 -11.91 -8.31
C LEU A 113 3.63 -12.57 -9.69
N LYS A 114 4.79 -13.20 -9.95
CA LYS A 114 5.13 -13.81 -11.24
C LYS A 114 4.52 -15.20 -11.44
N ASP A 115 4.06 -15.85 -10.37
CA ASP A 115 3.41 -17.17 -10.44
C ASP A 115 1.92 -17.11 -10.84
N VAL A 116 1.38 -15.91 -11.12
CA VAL A 116 -0.04 -15.71 -11.47
C VAL A 116 -0.29 -15.71 -12.99
N VAL A 117 0.76 -15.83 -13.82
CA VAL A 117 0.66 -15.49 -15.25
C VAL A 117 0.13 -16.62 -16.14
N ASN A 118 -0.09 -17.83 -15.62
CA ASN A 118 -0.68 -18.93 -16.41
C ASN A 118 -1.87 -19.57 -15.68
N ALA A 119 -2.87 -18.78 -15.34
CA ALA A 119 -4.18 -19.31 -14.97
C ALA A 119 -5.01 -19.52 -16.25
N PRO A 120 -5.67 -20.67 -16.43
CA PRO A 120 -6.61 -20.87 -17.54
C PRO A 120 -7.69 -19.79 -17.49
N GLU A 121 -8.25 -19.42 -18.65
CA GLU A 121 -9.35 -18.43 -18.80
C GLU A 121 -10.34 -18.58 -17.65
N ASN A 122 -10.27 -17.64 -16.72
CA ASN A 122 -10.91 -17.82 -15.44
C ASN A 122 -12.40 -17.55 -15.61
N PRO A 123 -13.32 -18.48 -15.29
CA PRO A 123 -14.76 -18.22 -15.38
C PRO A 123 -15.21 -16.94 -14.65
N LEU A 124 -14.43 -16.54 -13.64
CA LEU A 124 -14.58 -15.27 -12.91
C LEU A 124 -14.33 -14.02 -13.77
N GLU A 125 -13.42 -14.09 -14.75
CA GLU A 125 -13.09 -12.98 -15.63
C GLU A 125 -14.22 -12.69 -16.63
N GLY A 126 -14.88 -13.75 -17.12
CA GLY A 126 -16.11 -13.62 -17.90
C GLY A 126 -17.25 -12.97 -17.11
N LEU A 127 -17.45 -13.38 -15.85
CA LEU A 127 -18.46 -12.77 -14.97
C LEU A 127 -18.18 -11.29 -14.67
N LEU A 128 -16.91 -10.96 -14.41
CA LEU A 128 -16.50 -9.60 -14.09
C LEU A 128 -16.59 -8.66 -15.30
N SER A 129 -16.19 -9.13 -16.48
CA SER A 129 -16.31 -8.35 -17.72
C SER A 129 -17.76 -8.10 -18.08
N ALA A 130 -18.64 -9.12 -17.98
CA ALA A 130 -20.07 -8.95 -18.17
C ALA A 130 -20.69 -7.94 -17.19
N TYR A 131 -20.31 -7.99 -15.91
CA TYR A 131 -20.73 -7.01 -14.90
C TYR A 131 -20.29 -5.58 -15.26
N LYS A 132 -19.02 -5.40 -15.66
CA LYS A 132 -18.51 -4.08 -16.07
C LYS A 132 -19.25 -3.53 -17.28
N GLN A 133 -19.56 -4.37 -18.27
CA GLN A 133 -20.33 -3.96 -19.46
C GLN A 133 -21.74 -3.48 -19.08
N LYS A 134 -22.42 -4.20 -18.19
CA LYS A 134 -23.76 -3.83 -17.71
C LYS A 134 -23.72 -2.52 -16.92
N ARG A 135 -22.72 -2.35 -16.06
CA ARG A 135 -22.48 -1.09 -15.35
C ARG A 135 -22.26 0.09 -16.30
N THR A 136 -21.42 -0.08 -17.34
CA THR A 136 -21.25 0.97 -18.36
C THR A 136 -22.56 1.30 -19.07
N SER A 137 -23.43 0.30 -19.29
CA SER A 137 -24.76 0.54 -19.88
C SER A 137 -25.65 1.40 -18.96
N TYR A 138 -25.61 1.14 -17.65
CA TYR A 138 -26.33 1.96 -16.67
C TYR A 138 -25.73 3.37 -16.55
N GLU A 139 -24.40 3.50 -16.51
CA GLU A 139 -23.71 4.81 -16.49
C GLU A 139 -24.03 5.64 -17.74
N GLN A 140 -24.09 5.01 -18.92
CA GLN A 140 -24.54 5.65 -20.15
C GLN A 140 -25.98 6.15 -20.01
N TYR A 141 -26.91 5.31 -19.56
CA TYR A 141 -28.29 5.74 -19.32
C TYR A 141 -28.33 6.94 -18.33
N ARG A 142 -27.61 6.85 -17.22
CA ARG A 142 -27.58 7.89 -16.18
C ARG A 142 -27.02 9.22 -16.69
N SER A 143 -26.02 9.18 -17.58
CA SER A 143 -25.44 10.39 -18.20
C SER A 143 -26.41 11.16 -19.10
N HIS A 144 -27.43 10.49 -19.66
CA HIS A 144 -28.44 11.12 -20.50
C HIS A 144 -29.67 11.58 -19.70
N LEU A 145 -29.76 11.21 -18.42
CA LEU A 145 -30.90 11.52 -17.57
C LEU A 145 -30.74 12.92 -16.96
N THR A 146 -31.48 13.91 -17.48
CA THR A 146 -31.45 15.30 -16.98
C THR A 146 -32.35 15.51 -15.76
N GLU A 147 -33.48 14.80 -15.72
CA GLU A 147 -34.45 14.83 -14.64
C GLU A 147 -34.86 13.41 -14.29
N ILE A 148 -35.12 13.17 -13.00
CA ILE A 148 -35.55 11.87 -12.52
C ILE A 148 -37.06 11.89 -12.36
N ASN A 149 -37.71 10.82 -12.83
CA ASN A 149 -39.12 10.63 -12.61
C ASN A 149 -39.38 10.59 -11.10
N ALA A 150 -40.27 11.44 -10.58
CA ALA A 150 -40.67 11.46 -9.16
C ALA A 150 -41.51 10.23 -8.78
N ILE A 151 -40.91 9.05 -8.91
CA ILE A 151 -41.51 7.76 -8.61
C ILE A 151 -41.49 7.59 -7.09
N SER A 152 -42.67 7.38 -6.49
CA SER A 152 -42.76 7.05 -5.06
C SER A 152 -42.10 5.70 -4.81
N LEU A 153 -41.00 5.69 -4.05
CA LEU A 153 -40.40 4.47 -3.55
C LEU A 153 -41.15 3.95 -2.32
N PRO A 154 -41.06 2.64 -2.02
CA PRO A 154 -41.58 2.09 -0.78
C PRO A 154 -40.85 2.61 0.47
N ASP A 155 -41.55 2.75 1.58
CA ASP A 155 -40.94 3.18 2.86
C ASP A 155 -40.58 1.97 3.73
N THR A 156 -41.47 0.99 3.78
CA THR A 156 -41.36 -0.14 4.71
C THR A 156 -40.72 -1.36 4.07
N HIS A 157 -40.06 -2.19 4.88
CA HIS A 157 -39.48 -3.46 4.42
C HIS A 157 -40.51 -4.38 3.74
N LYS A 158 -41.78 -4.37 4.18
CA LYS A 158 -42.84 -5.20 3.58
C LYS A 158 -43.21 -4.71 2.19
N GLU A 159 -43.37 -3.40 2.02
CA GLU A 159 -43.67 -2.79 0.73
C GLU A 159 -42.50 -2.95 -0.24
N TRP A 160 -41.26 -2.79 0.23
CA TRP A 160 -40.07 -3.09 -0.57
C TRP A 160 -40.06 -4.53 -1.08
N LYS A 161 -40.35 -5.50 -0.19
CA LYS A 161 -40.44 -6.89 -0.59
C LYS A 161 -41.55 -7.11 -1.62
N TYR A 162 -42.72 -6.51 -1.42
CA TYR A 162 -43.79 -6.60 -2.41
C TYR A 162 -43.37 -5.97 -3.75
N PHE A 163 -42.77 -4.78 -3.71
CA PHE A 163 -42.36 -4.04 -4.88
C PHE A 163 -41.34 -4.80 -5.74
N ILE A 164 -40.27 -5.31 -5.12
CA ILE A 164 -39.19 -6.03 -5.80
C ILE A 164 -39.70 -7.33 -6.44
N PHE A 165 -40.59 -8.08 -5.78
CA PHE A 165 -41.05 -9.36 -6.31
C PHE A 165 -42.20 -9.23 -7.32
N ASN A 166 -42.93 -8.10 -7.36
CA ASN A 166 -44.08 -7.93 -8.25
C ASN A 166 -43.84 -6.93 -9.40
N ASN A 167 -42.77 -6.14 -9.36
CA ASN A 167 -42.42 -5.20 -10.43
C ASN A 167 -41.10 -5.63 -11.07
N LYS A 168 -40.99 -5.42 -12.38
CA LYS A 168 -39.74 -5.64 -13.11
C LYS A 168 -38.77 -4.48 -12.87
N PRO A 169 -37.46 -4.73 -12.66
CA PRO A 169 -36.50 -3.64 -12.55
C PRO A 169 -36.38 -2.87 -13.86
N THR A 170 -36.32 -1.55 -13.75
CA THR A 170 -36.05 -0.62 -14.85
C THR A 170 -34.95 0.34 -14.42
N PHE A 171 -34.26 0.96 -15.39
CA PHE A 171 -33.26 1.96 -15.07
C PHE A 171 -33.85 3.18 -14.36
N ASP A 172 -35.11 3.55 -14.64
CA ASP A 172 -35.79 4.65 -13.94
C ASP A 172 -35.94 4.35 -12.44
N PHE A 173 -36.39 3.15 -12.08
CA PHE A 173 -36.50 2.77 -10.66
C PHE A 173 -35.14 2.76 -9.98
N VAL A 174 -34.12 2.21 -10.64
CA VAL A 174 -32.77 2.12 -10.08
C VAL A 174 -32.14 3.50 -9.92
N ALA A 175 -32.35 4.42 -10.87
CA ALA A 175 -31.93 5.81 -10.74
C ALA A 175 -32.61 6.52 -9.58
N GLN A 176 -33.92 6.32 -9.38
CA GLN A 176 -34.64 6.86 -8.23
C GLN A 176 -34.11 6.30 -6.91
N ILE A 177 -33.86 4.99 -6.84
CA ILE A 177 -33.30 4.32 -5.65
C ILE A 177 -31.94 4.92 -5.27
N VAL A 178 -31.07 5.16 -6.24
CA VAL A 178 -29.75 5.76 -6.00
C VAL A 178 -29.89 7.23 -5.59
N GLU A 179 -30.78 7.99 -6.20
CA GLU A 179 -31.01 9.40 -5.85
C GLU A 179 -31.54 9.54 -4.41
N GLU A 180 -32.47 8.69 -4.00
CA GLU A 180 -33.01 8.67 -2.64
C GLU A 180 -32.07 8.01 -1.62
N ASN A 181 -30.89 7.53 -2.03
CA ASN A 181 -29.90 6.85 -1.17
C ASN A 181 -30.46 5.58 -0.48
N GLU A 182 -31.36 4.88 -1.15
CA GLU A 182 -32.01 3.65 -0.67
C GLU A 182 -31.27 2.37 -1.13
N ASP A 183 -30.26 2.52 -1.98
CA ASP A 183 -29.45 1.46 -2.60
C ASP A 183 -28.77 0.52 -1.57
N ILE A 184 -28.05 1.06 -0.59
CA ILE A 184 -27.36 0.26 0.43
C ILE A 184 -28.34 -0.40 1.39
N LYS A 185 -29.45 0.29 1.73
CA LYS A 185 -30.54 -0.29 2.53
C LYS A 185 -31.18 -1.46 1.79
N LEU A 186 -31.35 -1.36 0.47
CA LEU A 186 -31.79 -2.48 -0.36
C LEU A 186 -30.79 -3.64 -0.36
N VAL A 187 -29.47 -3.38 -0.40
CA VAL A 187 -28.48 -4.47 -0.27
C VAL A 187 -28.61 -5.22 1.06
N VAL A 188 -28.96 -4.52 2.15
CA VAL A 188 -29.28 -5.18 3.45
C VAL A 188 -30.51 -6.08 3.31
N TYR A 189 -31.55 -5.64 2.62
CA TYR A 189 -32.75 -6.44 2.38
C TYR A 189 -32.49 -7.63 1.47
N PHE A 190 -31.74 -7.43 0.39
CA PHE A 190 -31.30 -8.50 -0.52
C PHE A 190 -30.52 -9.57 0.23
N THR A 191 -29.65 -9.18 1.16
CA THR A 191 -28.93 -10.13 2.03
C THR A 191 -29.89 -10.99 2.87
N LYS A 192 -31.01 -10.41 3.34
CA LYS A 192 -32.03 -11.14 4.11
C LYS A 192 -32.86 -12.08 3.21
N TRP A 193 -33.13 -11.68 1.98
CA TRP A 193 -33.99 -12.42 1.05
C TRP A 193 -33.23 -13.46 0.22
N LEU A 194 -31.90 -13.37 0.16
CA LEU A 194 -31.05 -14.33 -0.56
C LEU A 194 -31.14 -15.73 0.07
N ASN A 195 -31.84 -16.62 -0.62
CA ASN A 195 -32.08 -18.02 -0.29
C ASN A 195 -31.28 -18.92 -1.26
N THR A 196 -31.51 -20.23 -1.22
CA THR A 196 -30.89 -21.20 -2.15
C THR A 196 -31.58 -21.25 -3.50
N ASP A 197 -32.83 -20.81 -3.58
CA ASP A 197 -33.64 -20.81 -4.80
C ASP A 197 -34.04 -19.38 -5.15
N VAL A 198 -33.19 -18.74 -5.97
CA VAL A 198 -33.27 -17.32 -6.27
C VAL A 198 -34.30 -17.10 -7.36
N ASP A 199 -35.34 -16.34 -7.03
CA ASP A 199 -36.34 -15.89 -7.99
C ASP A 199 -35.71 -15.05 -9.12
N ALA A 200 -36.21 -15.22 -10.34
CA ALA A 200 -35.64 -14.57 -11.52
C ALA A 200 -35.78 -13.05 -11.50
N ASN A 201 -36.92 -12.54 -11.02
CA ASN A 201 -37.14 -11.11 -10.92
C ASN A 201 -36.27 -10.50 -9.82
N PHE A 202 -36.15 -11.20 -8.68
CA PHE A 202 -35.23 -10.81 -7.62
C PHE A 202 -33.76 -10.81 -8.06
N GLU A 203 -33.34 -11.77 -8.90
CA GLU A 203 -32.00 -11.79 -9.50
C GLU A 203 -31.73 -10.53 -10.33
N GLU A 204 -32.67 -10.14 -11.20
CA GLU A 204 -32.54 -8.93 -12.02
C GLU A 204 -32.40 -7.68 -11.15
N TRP A 205 -33.24 -7.54 -10.11
CA TRP A 205 -33.16 -6.43 -9.15
C TRP A 205 -31.82 -6.37 -8.42
N LEU A 206 -31.37 -7.51 -7.91
CA LEU A 206 -30.11 -7.62 -7.19
C LEU A 206 -28.95 -7.07 -8.02
N PHE A 207 -28.83 -7.53 -9.27
CA PHE A 207 -27.71 -7.13 -10.11
C PHE A 207 -27.85 -5.72 -10.68
N MET A 208 -29.05 -5.27 -11.06
CA MET A 208 -29.23 -3.89 -11.53
C MET A 208 -28.90 -2.86 -10.44
N VAL A 209 -29.26 -3.12 -9.18
CA VAL A 209 -28.87 -2.25 -8.06
C VAL A 209 -27.36 -2.32 -7.83
N LEU A 210 -26.76 -3.51 -7.82
CA LEU A 210 -25.30 -3.66 -7.66
C LEU A 210 -24.49 -3.00 -8.79
N GLU A 211 -25.03 -2.97 -10.01
CA GLU A 211 -24.46 -2.29 -11.17
C GLU A 211 -24.52 -0.77 -11.02
N ALA A 212 -25.52 -0.24 -10.31
CA ALA A 212 -25.73 1.18 -10.10
C ALA A 212 -24.96 1.79 -8.92
N LEU A 213 -24.53 0.97 -7.94
CA LEU A 213 -23.73 1.42 -6.79
C LEU A 213 -22.45 2.13 -7.25
N ASP A 214 -22.04 3.20 -6.58
CA ASP A 214 -20.75 3.84 -6.84
C ASP A 214 -19.57 2.85 -6.66
N GLN A 215 -18.53 3.00 -7.48
CA GLN A 215 -17.31 2.20 -7.40
C GLN A 215 -16.61 2.41 -6.06
N PHE A 216 -16.62 3.65 -5.56
CA PHE A 216 -15.97 4.02 -4.32
C PHE A 216 -16.98 4.05 -3.17
N GLN A 217 -16.95 2.99 -2.37
CA GLN A 217 -17.87 2.83 -1.24
C GLN A 217 -17.18 3.15 0.09
N SER A 218 -17.95 3.71 1.03
CA SER A 218 -17.49 3.91 2.40
C SER A 218 -17.20 2.57 3.09
N ALA A 219 -16.38 2.58 4.14
CA ALA A 219 -16.09 1.37 4.92
C ALA A 219 -17.36 0.70 5.48
N SER A 220 -18.38 1.50 5.83
CA SER A 220 -19.69 1.00 6.29
C SER A 220 -20.42 0.26 5.18
N ASN A 221 -20.50 0.85 3.98
CA ASN A 221 -21.16 0.25 2.82
C ASN A 221 -20.43 -1.01 2.33
N ILE A 222 -19.10 -1.00 2.35
CA ILE A 222 -18.28 -2.19 2.10
C ILE A 222 -18.63 -3.30 3.09
N SER A 223 -18.84 -3.00 4.38
CA SER A 223 -19.29 -4.00 5.36
C SER A 223 -20.63 -4.65 5.00
N VAL A 224 -21.58 -3.85 4.48
CA VAL A 224 -22.87 -4.36 3.97
C VAL A 224 -22.67 -5.29 2.77
N LEU A 225 -21.86 -4.89 1.78
CA LEU A 225 -21.52 -5.72 0.61
C LEU A 225 -20.80 -7.02 1.02
N ARG A 226 -19.90 -6.95 2.01
CA ARG A 226 -19.27 -8.14 2.60
C ARG A 226 -20.31 -9.06 3.25
N GLY A 227 -21.34 -8.50 3.90
CA GLY A 227 -22.47 -9.26 4.45
C GLY A 227 -23.22 -10.05 3.38
N LEU A 228 -23.53 -9.41 2.25
CA LEU A 228 -24.14 -10.06 1.08
C LEU A 228 -23.24 -11.19 0.55
N CYS A 229 -21.94 -10.93 0.36
CA CYS A 229 -20.99 -11.93 -0.12
C CYS A 229 -20.86 -13.13 0.83
N LYS A 230 -20.78 -12.90 2.15
CA LYS A 230 -20.77 -13.97 3.16
C LYS A 230 -22.04 -14.81 3.12
N LYS A 231 -23.20 -14.16 2.90
CA LYS A 231 -24.48 -14.86 2.74
C LYS A 231 -24.47 -15.73 1.49
N ALA A 232 -24.05 -15.20 0.34
CA ALA A 232 -23.92 -15.96 -0.90
C ALA A 232 -22.96 -17.15 -0.76
N LYS A 233 -21.82 -16.94 -0.10
CA LYS A 233 -20.86 -18.00 0.23
C LYS A 233 -21.46 -19.09 1.12
N LYS A 234 -22.29 -18.71 2.11
CA LYS A 234 -23.04 -19.67 2.92
C LYS A 234 -24.04 -20.46 2.10
N GLN A 235 -24.69 -19.85 1.10
CA GLN A 235 -25.61 -20.58 0.21
C GLN A 235 -24.87 -21.55 -0.72
N LEU A 236 -23.67 -21.20 -1.19
CA LEU A 236 -22.82 -22.09 -2.00
C LEU A 236 -22.40 -23.38 -1.30
N ALA A 237 -22.42 -23.41 0.04
CA ALA A 237 -22.17 -24.63 0.79
C ALA A 237 -23.33 -25.65 0.69
N ASN A 238 -24.51 -25.23 0.23
CA ASN A 238 -25.65 -26.09 -0.01
C ASN A 238 -25.60 -26.69 -1.43
N GLN A 239 -26.42 -27.71 -1.68
CA GLN A 239 -26.62 -28.23 -3.04
C GLN A 239 -27.51 -27.25 -3.82
N LEU A 240 -26.90 -26.49 -4.72
CA LEU A 240 -27.55 -25.55 -5.62
C LEU A 240 -27.56 -26.11 -7.04
N ASP A 241 -28.55 -25.72 -7.83
CA ASP A 241 -28.51 -25.94 -9.28
C ASP A 241 -27.44 -25.04 -9.94
N ALA A 242 -27.18 -25.28 -11.23
CA ALA A 242 -26.16 -24.54 -11.96
C ALA A 242 -26.44 -23.03 -11.99
N ARG A 243 -27.72 -22.64 -12.13
CA ARG A 243 -28.14 -21.25 -12.17
C ARG A 243 -27.88 -20.55 -10.83
N ASN A 244 -28.41 -21.07 -9.72
CA ASN A 244 -28.24 -20.41 -8.43
C ASN A 244 -26.76 -20.40 -8.00
N SER A 245 -25.99 -21.44 -8.35
CA SER A 245 -24.54 -21.44 -8.15
C SER A 245 -23.85 -20.29 -8.89
N LEU A 246 -24.25 -20.03 -10.15
CA LEU A 246 -23.72 -18.92 -10.94
C LEU A 246 -24.06 -17.57 -10.32
N ILE A 247 -25.29 -17.38 -9.83
CA ILE A 247 -25.73 -16.16 -9.14
C ILE A 247 -24.85 -15.88 -7.92
N MET A 248 -24.64 -16.89 -7.07
CA MET A 248 -23.79 -16.72 -5.88
C MET A 248 -22.34 -16.40 -6.26
N ASN A 249 -21.79 -17.12 -7.25
CA ASN A 249 -20.43 -16.85 -7.74
C ASN A 249 -20.30 -15.44 -8.35
N ARG A 250 -21.34 -14.94 -9.04
CA ARG A 250 -21.38 -13.57 -9.57
C ARG A 250 -21.33 -12.54 -8.44
N ILE A 251 -22.09 -12.75 -7.35
CA ILE A 251 -22.01 -11.90 -6.14
C ILE A 251 -20.59 -11.90 -5.57
N LEU A 252 -19.99 -13.09 -5.39
CA LEU A 252 -18.62 -13.23 -4.88
C LEU A 252 -17.60 -12.52 -5.77
N THR A 253 -17.77 -12.62 -7.09
CA THR A 253 -16.89 -11.98 -8.08
C THR A 253 -17.00 -10.46 -8.00
N ILE A 254 -18.22 -9.92 -7.92
CA ILE A 254 -18.44 -8.48 -7.82
C ILE A 254 -17.82 -7.96 -6.51
N VAL A 255 -18.17 -8.52 -5.37
CA VAL A 255 -17.66 -8.02 -4.07
C VAL A 255 -16.16 -8.25 -3.93
N GLY A 256 -15.67 -9.42 -4.32
CA GLY A 256 -14.28 -9.81 -4.15
C GLY A 256 -13.31 -9.18 -5.15
N CYS A 257 -13.68 -9.17 -6.44
CA CYS A 257 -12.81 -8.68 -7.50
C CYS A 257 -13.04 -7.20 -7.81
N PHE A 258 -14.29 -6.74 -7.92
CA PHE A 258 -14.60 -5.34 -8.28
C PHE A 258 -14.43 -4.39 -7.08
N TYR A 259 -15.00 -4.71 -5.92
CA TYR A 259 -14.86 -3.91 -4.69
C TYR A 259 -13.61 -4.25 -3.86
N GLY A 260 -12.69 -5.05 -4.42
CA GLY A 260 -11.38 -5.34 -3.83
C GLY A 260 -11.39 -6.21 -2.57
N GLN A 261 -12.50 -6.86 -2.22
CA GLN A 261 -12.59 -7.72 -1.03
C GLN A 261 -12.03 -9.14 -1.30
N ARG A 262 -10.77 -9.20 -1.74
CA ARG A 262 -10.12 -10.43 -2.21
C ARG A 262 -10.02 -11.53 -1.15
N ASP A 263 -10.04 -11.17 0.14
CA ASP A 263 -10.04 -12.10 1.27
C ASP A 263 -11.27 -13.01 1.32
N LEU A 264 -12.36 -12.62 0.65
CA LEU A 264 -13.60 -13.38 0.61
C LEU A 264 -13.62 -14.46 -0.48
N ILE A 265 -12.71 -14.38 -1.46
CA ILE A 265 -12.62 -15.33 -2.57
C ILE A 265 -11.80 -16.54 -2.10
N GLU A 266 -12.35 -17.75 -2.21
CA GLU A 266 -11.60 -18.96 -1.91
C GLU A 266 -10.65 -19.31 -3.06
N LYS A 267 -9.41 -19.70 -2.74
CA LYS A 267 -8.42 -20.17 -3.73
C LYS A 267 -8.94 -21.32 -4.61
N LYS A 268 -9.91 -22.09 -4.12
CA LYS A 268 -10.48 -23.25 -4.83
C LYS A 268 -11.27 -22.89 -6.10
N ILE A 269 -11.71 -21.63 -6.25
CA ILE A 269 -12.44 -21.18 -7.45
C ILE A 269 -11.50 -21.18 -8.69
N PHE A 270 -10.19 -21.16 -8.50
CA PHE A 270 -9.18 -21.15 -9.56
C PHE A 270 -8.71 -22.55 -10.00
N THR A 271 -9.26 -23.63 -9.43
CA THR A 271 -8.69 -24.99 -9.56
C THR A 271 -9.69 -26.08 -9.97
N LYS A 272 -10.78 -25.73 -10.66
CA LYS A 272 -11.65 -26.75 -11.29
C LYS A 272 -11.92 -26.42 -12.74
#